data_AF-A0A831ULE4-F1
#
_entry.id   AF-A0A831ULE4-F1
#
_cell.length_a   1.000
_cell.length_b   1.000
_cell.length_c   1.000
_cell.angle_alpha   90.00
_cell.angle_beta   90.00
_cell.angle_gamma   90.00
#
_symmetry.space_group_name_H-M   'P 1'
#
loop_
_entity.id
_entity.type
_entity.pdbx_description
1 polymer ?
#
loop_
_entity_poly.entity_id
_entity_poly.type
_entity_poly.pdbx_seq_one_letter_code
_entity_poly.pdbx_strand_id
1 'polypeptide(L)'
;AYTQSQLDQGIFSPETIAVGDLFSGALIPGLILVAAYAGYILFVAWRQPERVPGLTKAELAERPPITRLLLALAPPILLIVLVLGSIMMGFMLDFIEITFVVVPIVAPVLLTMGIDPVWLGVLLAVNLQTSFLTPPFGFSLFYLRGAAPASIETRQIYRGVLPFIAIQISIIGLLVLFPDLATWLPESLALRDHP
;
A
#
# COMPACT_ATOMS: atom_id res chain seq x y z
N ALA A 1 -14.59 23.24 9.58
CA ALA A 1 -15.07 23.82 10.85
C ALA A 1 -13.92 24.40 11.68
N TYR A 2 -12.94 23.60 12.14
CA TYR A 2 -11.82 24.07 12.97
C TYR A 2 -10.91 25.11 12.29
N THR A 3 -10.55 24.90 11.02
CA THR A 3 -9.72 25.85 10.24
C THR A 3 -10.42 27.19 10.00
N GLN A 4 -11.75 27.20 9.81
CA GLN A 4 -12.53 28.44 9.69
C GLN A 4 -12.64 29.18 11.02
N SER A 5 -12.78 28.45 12.13
CA SER A 5 -12.75 29.04 13.48
C SER A 5 -11.40 29.68 13.82
N GLN A 6 -10.28 29.16 13.30
CA GLN A 6 -8.96 29.75 13.50
C GLN A 6 -8.78 31.04 12.66
N LEU A 7 -9.33 31.06 11.45
CA LEU A 7 -9.35 32.24 10.58
C LEU A 7 -10.19 33.38 11.19
N ASP A 8 -11.35 33.05 11.78
CA ASP A 8 -12.20 34.02 12.49
C ASP A 8 -11.55 34.57 13.78
N GLN A 9 -10.55 33.86 14.34
CA GLN A 9 -9.75 34.29 15.50
C GLN A 9 -8.48 35.07 15.12
N GLY A 10 -8.31 35.42 13.84
CA GLY A 10 -7.17 36.21 13.36
C GLY A 10 -5.86 35.42 13.22
N ILE A 11 -5.93 34.08 13.22
CA ILE A 11 -4.78 33.18 13.05
C ILE A 11 -4.70 32.80 11.56
N PHE A 12 -3.77 33.43 10.83
CA PHE A 12 -3.61 33.26 9.38
C PHE A 12 -2.69 32.09 8.97
N SER A 13 -2.12 31.39 9.96
CA SER A 13 -1.30 30.19 9.79
C SER A 13 -2.04 29.02 10.46
N PRO A 14 -2.96 28.33 9.77
CA PRO A 14 -3.74 27.27 10.40
C PRO A 14 -2.84 26.12 10.87
N GLU A 15 -2.86 25.80 12.17
CA GLU A 15 -2.17 24.61 12.68
C GLU A 15 -2.86 23.36 12.12
N THR A 16 -2.11 22.57 11.35
CA THR A 16 -2.55 21.26 10.89
C THR A 16 -2.61 20.34 12.09
N ILE A 17 -3.81 19.86 12.45
CA ILE A 17 -4.00 18.90 13.55
C ILE A 17 -3.06 17.72 13.29
N ALA A 18 -2.18 17.44 14.25
CA ALA A 18 -1.23 16.36 14.12
C ALA A 18 -2.01 15.04 14.09
N VAL A 19 -1.55 14.09 13.28
CA VAL A 19 -2.09 12.72 13.26
C VAL A 19 -2.14 12.14 14.68
N GLY A 20 -1.15 12.45 15.52
CA GLY A 20 -1.12 12.08 16.94
C GLY A 20 -2.33 12.54 17.76
N ASP A 21 -2.93 13.70 17.45
CA ASP A 21 -4.11 14.21 18.15
C ASP A 21 -5.40 13.50 17.72
N LEU A 22 -5.44 13.02 16.47
CA LEU A 22 -6.53 12.18 15.98
C LEU A 22 -6.47 10.77 16.60
N PHE A 23 -5.26 10.21 16.73
CA PHE A 23 -5.03 8.92 17.39
C PHE A 23 -5.30 8.98 18.90
N SER A 24 -4.92 10.07 19.58
CA SER A 24 -5.21 10.25 21.01
C SER A 24 -6.72 10.33 21.28
N GLY A 25 -7.49 10.94 20.37
CA GLY A 25 -8.95 10.96 20.42
C GLY A 25 -9.62 9.59 20.23
N ALA A 26 -8.99 8.66 19.50
CA ALA A 26 -9.50 7.31 19.27
C ALA A 26 -9.12 6.30 20.36
N LEU A 27 -8.12 6.61 21.21
CA LEU A 27 -7.57 5.69 22.20
C LEU A 27 -8.59 5.29 23.27
N ILE A 28 -9.28 6.28 23.85
CA ILE A 28 -10.27 6.07 24.91
C ILE A 28 -11.46 5.20 24.44
N PRO A 29 -12.17 5.52 23.33
CA PRO A 29 -13.23 4.67 22.84
C PRO A 29 -12.74 3.28 22.42
N GLY A 30 -11.52 3.16 21.90
CA GLY A 30 -10.90 1.88 21.58
C GLY A 30 -10.71 0.99 22.82
N LEU A 31 -10.17 1.54 23.90
CA LEU A 31 -10.00 0.81 25.16
C LEU A 31 -11.33 0.39 25.78
N ILE A 32 -12.35 1.25 25.71
CA ILE A 32 -13.71 0.93 26.17
C ILE A 32 -14.27 -0.25 25.37
N LEU A 33 -14.10 -0.25 24.04
CA LEU A 33 -14.57 -1.34 23.18
C LEU A 33 -13.85 -2.66 23.48
N VAL A 34 -12.52 -2.63 23.65
CA VAL A 34 -11.73 -3.81 24.02
C VAL A 34 -12.18 -4.38 25.36
N ALA A 35 -12.37 -3.52 26.37
CA ALA A 35 -12.85 -3.95 27.68
C ALA A 35 -14.28 -4.52 27.62
N ALA A 36 -15.18 -3.88 26.86
CA ALA A 36 -16.54 -4.36 26.66
C ALA A 36 -16.57 -5.71 25.95
N TYR A 37 -15.72 -5.89 24.93
CA TYR A 37 -15.63 -7.15 24.19
C TYR A 37 -15.02 -8.28 25.02
N ALA A 38 -13.96 -8.01 25.79
CA ALA A 38 -13.40 -8.94 26.74
C ALA A 38 -14.44 -9.34 27.81
N GLY A 39 -15.17 -8.36 28.35
CA GLY A 39 -16.27 -8.59 29.27
C GLY A 39 -17.38 -9.44 28.66
N TYR A 40 -17.76 -9.18 27.41
CA TYR A 40 -18.73 -9.99 26.66
C TYR A 40 -18.26 -11.43 26.49
N ILE A 41 -17.01 -11.66 26.07
CA ILE A 41 -16.44 -13.01 25.92
C ILE A 41 -16.44 -13.74 27.26
N LEU A 42 -15.98 -13.09 28.34
CA LEU A 42 -15.96 -13.68 29.67
C LEU A 42 -17.37 -14.00 30.18
N PHE A 43 -18.33 -13.11 29.92
CA PHE A 43 -19.73 -13.31 30.28
C PHE A 43 -20.36 -14.48 29.51
N VAL A 44 -20.13 -14.57 28.19
CA VAL A 44 -20.61 -15.69 27.35
C VAL A 44 -19.92 -16.98 27.75
N ALA A 45 -18.60 -16.96 28.00
CA ALA A 45 -17.85 -18.13 28.46
C ALA A 45 -18.36 -18.64 29.82
N TRP A 46 -18.79 -17.75 30.71
CA TRP A 46 -19.36 -18.13 32.00
C TRP A 46 -20.80 -18.64 31.91
N ARG A 47 -21.65 -18.01 31.08
CA ARG A 47 -23.08 -18.37 30.95
C ARG A 47 -23.31 -19.53 30.00
N GLN A 48 -22.51 -19.67 28.95
CA GLN A 48 -22.68 -20.64 27.87
C GLN A 48 -21.32 -21.21 27.42
N PRO A 49 -20.66 -22.02 28.29
CA PRO A 49 -19.35 -22.60 28.00
C PRO A 49 -19.34 -23.46 26.73
N GLU A 50 -20.47 -24.08 26.38
CA GLU A 50 -20.64 -24.95 25.21
C GLU A 50 -20.62 -24.20 23.87
N ARG A 51 -20.84 -22.87 23.86
CA ARG A 51 -20.76 -22.05 22.64
C ARG A 51 -19.36 -21.54 22.33
N VAL A 52 -18.46 -21.61 23.31
CA VAL A 52 -17.05 -21.25 23.12
C VAL A 52 -16.35 -22.50 22.59
N PRO A 53 -15.77 -22.47 21.38
CA PRO A 53 -15.03 -23.61 20.84
C PRO A 53 -13.87 -23.95 21.80
N GLY A 54 -14.03 -25.03 22.57
CA GLY A 54 -13.01 -25.50 23.49
C GLY A 54 -11.89 -26.19 22.73
N LEU A 55 -10.64 -25.80 22.98
CA LEU A 55 -9.49 -26.53 22.46
C LEU A 55 -9.54 -27.97 22.99
N THR A 56 -9.48 -28.93 22.08
CA THR A 56 -9.45 -30.36 22.39
C THR A 56 -8.18 -30.66 23.18
N LYS A 57 -8.19 -31.65 24.08
CA LYS A 57 -6.98 -32.03 24.86
C LYS A 57 -5.75 -32.33 23.98
N ALA A 58 -5.96 -32.74 22.73
CA ALA A 58 -4.92 -32.93 21.71
C ALA A 58 -4.29 -31.60 21.23
N GLU A 59 -5.09 -30.55 21.04
CA GLU A 59 -4.62 -29.21 20.64
C GLU A 59 -3.92 -28.46 21.80
N LEU A 60 -4.26 -28.79 23.05
CA LEU A 60 -3.58 -28.31 24.26
C LEU A 60 -2.19 -28.94 24.46
N ALA A 61 -1.99 -30.17 24.00
CA ALA A 61 -0.73 -30.90 24.09
C ALA A 61 0.28 -30.43 23.03
N GLU A 62 -0.20 -30.10 21.83
CA GLU A 62 0.61 -29.46 20.79
C GLU A 62 0.64 -27.94 20.98
N ARG A 63 1.37 -27.45 21.98
CA ARG A 63 1.66 -26.02 22.07
C ARG A 63 2.41 -25.62 20.80
N PRO A 64 1.83 -24.76 19.93
CA PRO A 64 2.54 -24.33 18.74
C PRO A 64 3.80 -23.60 19.23
N PRO A 65 4.97 -23.86 18.60
CA PRO A 65 6.19 -23.19 18.98
C PRO A 65 6.00 -21.68 18.84
N ILE A 66 6.60 -20.91 19.74
CA ILE A 66 6.41 -19.46 19.80
C ILE A 66 6.73 -18.77 18.46
N THR A 67 7.57 -19.40 17.65
CA THR A 67 7.88 -18.99 16.29
C THR A 67 6.67 -19.02 15.35
N ARG A 68 5.80 -20.04 15.40
CA ARG A 68 4.55 -20.07 14.59
C ARG A 68 3.57 -19.00 15.05
N LEU A 69 3.53 -18.72 16.36
CA LEU A 69 2.68 -17.67 16.92
C LEU A 69 3.17 -16.27 16.47
N LEU A 70 4.49 -16.05 16.52
CA LEU A 70 5.11 -14.82 16.03
C LEU A 70 4.94 -14.67 14.50
N LEU A 71 5.10 -15.75 13.73
CA LEU A 71 4.85 -15.73 12.29
C LEU A 71 3.38 -15.46 11.94
N ALA A 72 2.43 -15.96 12.73
CA ALA A 72 1.01 -15.70 12.51
C ALA A 72 0.63 -14.24 12.78
N LEU A 73 1.36 -13.58 13.69
CA LEU A 73 1.20 -12.15 13.99
C LEU A 73 2.00 -11.25 13.04
N ALA A 74 2.99 -11.78 12.33
CA ALA A 74 3.83 -10.99 11.43
C ALA A 74 3.04 -10.31 10.29
N PRO A 75 2.11 -10.97 9.56
CA PRO A 75 1.31 -10.32 8.53
C PRO A 75 0.44 -9.16 9.04
N PRO A 76 -0.37 -9.31 10.11
CA PRO A 76 -1.18 -8.19 10.61
C PRO A 76 -0.33 -7.07 11.22
N ILE A 77 0.80 -7.38 11.86
CA ILE A 77 1.72 -6.34 12.38
C ILE A 77 2.38 -5.57 11.23
N LEU A 78 2.84 -6.28 10.19
CA LEU A 78 3.42 -5.66 9.00
C LEU A 78 2.41 -4.75 8.30
N LEU A 79 1.15 -5.20 8.18
CA LEU A 79 0.06 -4.42 7.62
C LEU A 79 -0.24 -3.16 8.44
N ILE A 80 -0.28 -3.26 9.77
CA ILE A 80 -0.49 -2.10 10.67
C ILE A 80 0.66 -1.10 10.51
N VAL A 81 1.91 -1.56 10.46
CA VAL A 81 3.07 -0.68 10.28
C VAL A 81 3.05 -0.01 8.91
N LEU A 82 2.69 -0.73 7.85
CA LEU A 82 2.54 -0.18 6.49
C LEU A 82 1.44 0.88 6.41
N VAL A 83 0.25 0.59 6.94
CA VAL A 83 -0.90 1.51 6.92
C VAL A 83 -0.66 2.74 7.81
N LEU A 84 -0.10 2.56 9.00
CA LEU A 84 0.23 3.70 9.88
C LEU A 84 1.37 4.54 9.28
N GLY A 85 2.36 3.88 8.69
CA GLY A 85 3.42 4.55 7.93
C GLY A 85 2.86 5.35 6.75
N SER A 86 1.94 4.78 5.96
CA SER A 86 1.35 5.44 4.79
C SER A 86 0.36 6.55 5.16
N ILE A 87 -0.30 6.48 6.32
CA ILE A 87 -1.15 7.58 6.83
C ILE A 87 -0.30 8.74 7.38
N MET A 88 0.77 8.43 8.12
CA MET A 88 1.70 9.47 8.60
C MET A 88 2.49 10.14 7.45
N MET A 89 2.70 9.41 6.35
CA MET A 89 3.29 9.95 5.12
C MET A 89 2.26 10.44 4.07
N GLY A 90 0.98 10.14 4.25
CA GLY A 90 -0.14 10.48 3.35
C GLY A 90 -0.09 9.81 1.96
N PHE A 91 -0.60 8.58 1.80
CA PHE A 91 -0.78 7.94 0.47
C PHE A 91 -2.11 7.13 0.43
N MET A 92 -2.97 7.09 -0.62
CA MET A 92 -2.74 6.76 -2.04
C MET A 92 -2.08 5.36 -2.14
N LEU A 93 -2.49 4.46 -3.06
CA LEU A 93 -2.00 3.06 -3.06
C LEU A 93 -0.53 2.97 -3.53
N ASP A 94 0.35 2.38 -2.73
CA ASP A 94 1.78 2.21 -3.05
C ASP A 94 2.00 1.08 -4.08
N PHE A 95 3.14 1.08 -4.80
CA PHE A 95 3.47 0.03 -5.79
C PHE A 95 3.53 -1.36 -5.14
N ILE A 96 3.95 -1.44 -3.88
CA ILE A 96 3.98 -2.67 -3.08
C ILE A 96 2.55 -3.18 -2.88
N GLU A 97 1.62 -2.31 -2.50
CA GLU A 97 0.22 -2.66 -2.26
C GLU A 97 -0.47 -3.09 -3.57
N ILE A 98 -0.22 -2.38 -4.67
CA ILE A 98 -0.74 -2.77 -5.99
C ILE A 98 -0.18 -4.14 -6.40
N THR A 99 1.12 -4.37 -6.19
CA THR A 99 1.77 -5.64 -6.55
C THR A 99 1.29 -6.81 -5.71
N PHE A 100 1.00 -6.62 -4.42
CA PHE A 100 0.56 -7.71 -3.55
C PHE A 100 -0.97 -7.90 -3.52
N VAL A 101 -1.76 -6.89 -3.86
CA VAL A 101 -3.22 -6.99 -3.82
C VAL A 101 -3.81 -7.16 -5.22
N VAL A 102 -3.43 -6.31 -6.17
CA VAL A 102 -4.07 -6.27 -7.50
C VAL A 102 -3.50 -7.33 -8.43
N VAL A 103 -2.16 -7.50 -8.46
CA VAL A 103 -1.51 -8.44 -9.39
C VAL A 103 -1.95 -9.89 -9.15
N PRO A 104 -2.05 -10.42 -7.91
CA PRO A 104 -2.49 -11.80 -7.71
C PRO A 104 -3.94 -12.06 -8.11
N ILE A 105 -4.76 -11.00 -8.22
CA ILE A 105 -6.14 -11.08 -8.68
C ILE A 105 -6.19 -11.00 -10.21
N VAL A 106 -5.48 -10.04 -10.81
CA VAL A 106 -5.56 -9.74 -12.25
C VAL A 106 -4.67 -10.65 -13.09
N ALA A 107 -3.45 -10.93 -12.64
CA ALA A 107 -2.47 -11.68 -13.43
C ALA A 107 -2.95 -13.09 -13.78
N PRO A 108 -3.50 -13.93 -12.86
CA PRO A 108 -3.97 -15.26 -13.24
C PRO A 108 -5.04 -15.23 -14.33
N VAL A 109 -5.95 -14.24 -14.30
CA VAL A 109 -6.98 -14.07 -15.33
C VAL A 109 -6.37 -13.72 -16.69
N LEU A 110 -5.39 -12.83 -16.73
CA LEU A 110 -4.72 -12.47 -17.98
C LEU A 110 -3.87 -13.61 -18.54
N LEU A 111 -3.18 -14.37 -17.67
CA LEU A 111 -2.38 -15.52 -18.09
C LEU A 111 -3.25 -16.66 -18.65
N THR A 112 -4.45 -16.90 -18.10
CA THR A 112 -5.38 -17.88 -18.69
C THR A 112 -5.96 -17.42 -20.03
N MET A 113 -5.94 -16.13 -20.32
CA MET A 113 -6.27 -15.57 -21.63
C MET A 113 -5.12 -15.67 -22.65
N GLY A 114 -3.99 -16.27 -22.26
CA GLY A 114 -2.82 -16.47 -23.12
C GLY A 114 -1.89 -15.25 -23.20
N ILE A 115 -2.02 -14.28 -22.29
CA ILE A 115 -1.07 -13.17 -22.20
C ILE A 115 0.27 -13.67 -21.68
N ASP A 116 1.35 -13.23 -22.32
CA ASP A 116 2.71 -13.58 -21.91
C ASP A 116 3.06 -12.94 -20.53
N PRO A 117 3.58 -13.73 -19.57
CA PRO A 117 3.90 -13.24 -18.23
C PRO A 117 5.04 -12.23 -18.20
N VAL A 118 6.02 -12.33 -19.12
CA VAL A 118 7.15 -11.40 -19.20
C VAL A 118 6.66 -10.06 -19.71
N TRP A 119 5.89 -10.06 -20.80
CA TRP A 119 5.28 -8.85 -21.32
C TRP A 119 4.39 -8.16 -20.28
N LEU A 120 3.53 -8.93 -19.60
CA LEU A 120 2.67 -8.41 -18.54
C LEU A 120 3.48 -7.79 -17.40
N GLY A 121 4.55 -8.46 -16.96
CA GLY A 121 5.44 -7.97 -15.91
C GLY A 121 6.15 -6.67 -16.31
N VAL A 122 6.68 -6.60 -17.54
CA VAL A 122 7.35 -5.40 -18.07
C VAL A 122 6.37 -4.24 -18.20
N LEU A 123 5.19 -4.47 -18.79
CA LEU A 123 4.17 -3.43 -18.94
C LEU A 123 3.71 -2.90 -17.58
N LEU A 124 3.47 -3.79 -16.61
CA LEU A 124 3.10 -3.41 -15.25
C LEU A 124 4.21 -2.58 -14.59
N ALA A 125 5.47 -2.99 -14.72
CA ALA A 125 6.61 -2.27 -14.14
C ALA A 125 6.75 -0.85 -14.71
N VAL A 126 6.66 -0.71 -16.03
CA VAL A 126 6.72 0.59 -16.73
C VAL A 126 5.52 1.46 -16.33
N ASN A 127 4.32 0.89 -16.24
CA ASN A 127 3.12 1.62 -15.83
C ASN A 127 3.22 2.10 -14.37
N LEU A 128 3.63 1.23 -13.44
CA LEU A 128 3.83 1.59 -12.03
C LEU A 128 4.89 2.69 -11.85
N GLN A 129 5.98 2.65 -12.61
CA GLN A 129 7.00 3.71 -12.59
C GLN A 129 6.43 5.08 -13.01
N THR A 130 5.50 5.10 -13.98
CA THR A 130 4.84 6.34 -14.44
C THR A 130 4.09 7.05 -13.31
N SER A 131 3.50 6.28 -12.40
CA SER A 131 2.75 6.81 -11.25
C SER A 131 3.63 7.66 -10.32
N PHE A 132 4.94 7.36 -10.21
CA PHE A 132 5.89 8.16 -9.41
C PHE A 132 6.15 9.56 -9.98
N LEU A 133 5.77 9.80 -11.23
CA LEU A 133 5.96 11.07 -11.93
C LEU A 133 4.68 11.89 -12.08
N THR A 134 3.51 11.37 -11.69
CA THR A 134 2.22 12.01 -11.99
C THR A 134 1.48 12.42 -10.70
N PRO A 135 1.14 13.71 -10.49
CA PRO A 135 0.29 14.11 -9.36
C PRO A 135 -1.08 13.43 -9.43
N PRO A 136 -1.67 12.95 -8.31
CA PRO A 136 -1.26 13.09 -6.90
C PRO A 136 -0.30 12.01 -6.37
N PHE A 137 0.12 11.05 -7.20
CA PHE A 137 0.97 9.91 -6.81
C PHE A 137 2.48 10.17 -7.04
N GLY A 138 2.81 11.38 -7.48
CA GLY A 138 4.14 11.77 -7.89
C GLY A 138 5.10 11.94 -6.71
N PHE A 139 5.45 10.85 -6.01
CA PHE A 139 6.41 10.87 -4.90
C PHE A 139 7.71 11.57 -5.28
N SER A 140 8.21 11.33 -6.50
CA SER A 140 9.40 12.01 -7.01
C SER A 140 9.17 13.52 -7.15
N LEU A 141 7.96 13.96 -7.51
CA LEU A 141 7.62 15.39 -7.59
C LEU A 141 7.52 16.05 -6.22
N PHE A 142 6.97 15.36 -5.23
CA PHE A 142 6.90 15.88 -3.86
C PHE A 142 8.27 15.89 -3.18
N TYR A 143 9.10 14.88 -3.45
CA TYR A 143 10.50 14.88 -3.02
C TYR A 143 11.27 16.05 -3.64
N LEU A 144 11.12 16.28 -4.95
CA LEU A 144 11.71 17.43 -5.64
C LEU A 144 11.17 18.75 -5.09
N ARG A 145 9.87 18.84 -4.77
CA ARG A 145 9.31 20.03 -4.14
C ARG A 145 9.88 20.27 -2.74
N GLY A 146 10.09 19.22 -1.94
CA GLY A 146 10.69 19.31 -0.62
C GLY A 146 12.16 19.76 -0.65
N ALA A 147 12.90 19.38 -1.69
CA ALA A 147 14.30 19.80 -1.90
C ALA A 147 14.43 21.16 -2.62
N ALA A 148 13.41 21.62 -3.35
CA ALA A 148 13.47 22.84 -4.15
C ALA A 148 13.35 24.12 -3.29
N PRO A 149 14.17 25.16 -3.56
CA PRO A 149 14.08 26.44 -2.86
C PRO A 149 12.72 27.11 -3.08
N ALA A 150 12.32 28.00 -2.16
CA ALA A 150 11.01 28.66 -2.20
C ALA A 150 10.74 29.50 -3.45
N SER A 151 11.77 29.87 -4.21
CA SER A 151 11.67 30.56 -5.49
C SER A 151 11.17 29.68 -6.64
N ILE A 152 11.22 28.35 -6.50
CA ILE A 152 10.74 27.40 -7.49
C ILE A 152 9.30 27.02 -7.15
N GLU A 153 8.39 27.39 -8.04
CA GLU A 153 6.99 27.05 -7.90
C GLU A 153 6.74 25.57 -8.21
N THR A 154 5.79 24.95 -7.49
CA THR A 154 5.33 23.57 -7.77
C THR A 154 4.94 23.37 -9.24
N ARG A 155 4.38 24.40 -9.88
CA ARG A 155 4.03 24.38 -11.30
C ARG A 155 5.23 24.18 -12.22
N GLN A 156 6.38 24.75 -11.87
CA GLN A 156 7.61 24.60 -12.66
C GLN A 156 8.13 23.16 -12.58
N ILE A 157 8.03 22.54 -11.41
CA ILE A 157 8.37 21.13 -11.20
C ILE A 157 7.44 20.23 -12.03
N TYR A 158 6.12 20.50 -12.01
CA TYR A 158 5.14 19.72 -12.77
C TYR A 158 5.33 19.86 -14.28
N ARG A 159 5.69 21.05 -14.76
CA ARG A 159 6.02 21.24 -16.18
C ARG A 159 7.32 20.55 -16.57
N GLY A 160 8.31 20.53 -15.68
CA GLY A 160 9.60 19.88 -15.91
C GLY A 160 9.51 18.36 -16.08
N VAL A 161 8.52 17.70 -15.46
CA VAL A 161 8.35 16.25 -15.59
C VAL A 161 7.59 15.81 -16.84
N LEU A 162 6.82 16.71 -17.49
CA LEU A 162 6.03 16.40 -18.69
C LEU A 162 6.79 15.66 -19.79
N PRO A 163 8.03 16.03 -20.19
CA PRO A 163 8.77 15.27 -21.21
C PRO A 163 9.04 13.83 -20.80
N PHE A 164 9.26 13.56 -19.51
CA PHE A 164 9.48 12.20 -19.01
C PHE A 164 8.19 11.38 -19.03
N ILE A 165 7.06 11.98 -18.65
CA ILE A 165 5.75 11.34 -18.76
C ILE A 165 5.43 11.03 -20.24
N ALA A 166 5.74 11.94 -21.15
CA ALA A 166 5.52 11.73 -22.58
C ALA A 166 6.36 10.56 -23.13
N ILE A 167 7.63 10.47 -22.74
CA ILE A 167 8.49 9.32 -23.06
C ILE A 167 7.89 8.03 -22.51
N GLN A 168 7.45 8.04 -21.25
CA GLN A 168 6.91 6.87 -20.57
C GLN A 168 5.63 6.36 -21.24
N ILE A 169 4.70 7.25 -21.59
CA ILE A 169 3.48 6.93 -22.35
C ILE A 169 3.86 6.38 -23.73
N SER A 170 4.89 6.94 -24.37
CA SER A 170 5.38 6.43 -25.65
C SER A 170 5.92 5.01 -25.53
N ILE A 171 6.69 4.70 -24.48
CA ILE A 171 7.20 3.35 -24.21
C ILE A 171 6.04 2.37 -23.96
N ILE A 172 5.05 2.75 -23.15
CA ILE A 172 3.85 1.94 -22.93
C ILE A 172 3.14 1.67 -24.26
N GLY A 173 2.95 2.70 -25.09
CA GLY A 173 2.37 2.56 -26.42
C GLY A 173 3.16 1.60 -27.31
N LEU A 174 4.49 1.71 -27.31
CA LEU A 174 5.36 0.80 -28.06
C LEU A 174 5.25 -0.65 -27.56
N LEU A 175 5.23 -0.88 -26.25
CA LEU A 175 5.07 -2.22 -25.68
C LEU A 175 3.71 -2.83 -26.01
N VAL A 176 2.65 -2.02 -26.05
CA VAL A 176 1.30 -2.48 -26.42
C VAL A 176 1.21 -2.81 -27.91
N LEU A 177 1.86 -2.02 -28.77
CA LEU A 177 1.86 -2.23 -30.22
C LEU A 177 2.83 -3.33 -30.66
N PHE A 178 3.94 -3.51 -29.94
CA PHE A 178 5.02 -4.44 -30.26
C PHE A 178 5.43 -5.24 -29.01
N PRO A 179 4.66 -6.27 -28.62
CA PRO A 179 4.93 -7.07 -27.42
C PRO A 179 6.31 -7.72 -27.40
N ASP A 180 6.81 -8.09 -28.58
CA ASP A 180 8.13 -8.72 -28.78
C ASP A 180 9.28 -7.87 -28.23
N LEU A 181 9.10 -6.55 -28.10
CA LEU A 181 10.10 -5.68 -27.46
C LEU A 181 10.39 -6.07 -26.00
N ALA A 182 9.41 -6.65 -25.31
CA ALA A 182 9.57 -7.14 -23.95
C ALA A 182 10.13 -8.57 -23.89
N THR A 183 9.78 -9.42 -24.86
CA THR A 183 10.00 -10.88 -24.77
C THR A 183 11.22 -11.36 -25.57
N TRP A 184 11.60 -10.66 -26.64
CA TRP A 184 12.65 -11.09 -27.58
C TRP A 184 13.99 -11.38 -26.90
N LEU A 185 14.46 -10.49 -26.02
CA LEU A 185 15.76 -10.65 -25.37
C LEU A 185 15.76 -11.87 -24.41
N PRO A 186 14.81 -12.01 -23.46
CA PRO A 186 14.67 -13.21 -22.65
C PRO A 186 14.57 -14.50 -23.48
N GLU A 187 13.77 -14.52 -24.53
CA GLU A 187 13.61 -15.68 -25.42
C GLU A 187 14.93 -16.05 -26.13
N SER A 188 15.65 -15.05 -26.65
CA SER A 188 16.93 -15.27 -27.33
C SER A 188 18.02 -15.85 -26.43
N LEU A 189 17.98 -15.50 -25.13
CA LEU A 189 18.91 -16.04 -24.13
C LEU A 189 18.50 -17.45 -23.71
N ALA A 190 17.20 -17.71 -23.52
CA ALA A 190 16.71 -19.04 -23.21
C ALA A 190 17.06 -20.05 -24.32
N LEU A 191 16.97 -19.64 -25.58
CA LEU A 191 17.34 -20.48 -26.73
C LEU A 191 18.86 -20.75 -26.82
N ARG A 192 19.71 -19.94 -26.18
CA ARG A 192 21.16 -20.17 -26.14
C ARG A 192 21.58 -21.22 -25.11
N ASP A 193 20.78 -21.41 -24.06
CA ASP A 193 21.11 -22.30 -22.93
C ASP A 193 20.55 -23.72 -23.09
N HIS A 194 19.81 -24.01 -24.17
CA HIS A 194 19.37 -25.35 -24.53
C HIS A 194 20.20 -25.90 -25.70
N PRO A 195 21.07 -26.92 -25.47
CA PRO A 195 21.84 -27.58 -26.53
C PRO A 195 20.98 -28.41 -27.49
#